data_AF-C7P3W4-F1
#
_entry.id   AF-C7P3W4-F1
#
_cell.length_a   1.000
_cell.length_b   1.000
_cell.length_c   1.000
_cell.angle_alpha   90.00
_cell.angle_beta   90.00
_cell.angle_gamma   90.00
#
_symmetry.space_group_name_H-M   'P 1'
#
loop_
_entity.id
_entity.type
_entity.pdbx_description
1 polymer ?
#
loop_
_entity_poly.entity_id
_entity_poly.type
_entity_poly.pdbx_seq_one_letter_code
_entity_poly.pdbx_strand_id
1 'polypeptide(L)'
;MNGGTPSLNKVALADRADSSLALLHVVDTGTIGEPALSATELVVGQREDDGTALLKRLAQRARDRGISTQLHNCHGEPSREIRSYADEIEADLVVMGYSNN
;
A
#
# COMPACT_ATOMS: atom_id res chain seq x y z
N MET A 1 5.28 -17.79 -25.93
CA MET A 1 3.87 -17.69 -25.50
C MET A 1 3.73 -18.48 -24.23
N ASN A 2 3.59 -17.82 -23.08
CA ASN A 2 3.12 -18.39 -21.81
C ASN A 2 2.81 -17.21 -20.86
N GLY A 3 1.79 -16.42 -21.22
CA GLY A 3 1.26 -15.35 -20.39
C GLY A 3 0.27 -15.97 -19.41
N GLY A 4 0.76 -16.45 -18.27
CA GLY A 4 -0.08 -16.78 -17.13
C GLY A 4 -0.59 -15.48 -16.53
N THR A 5 -1.83 -15.11 -16.84
CA THR A 5 -2.56 -14.08 -16.10
C THR A 5 -2.63 -14.48 -14.62
N PRO A 6 -2.09 -13.68 -13.68
CA PRO A 6 -2.29 -13.95 -12.27
C PRO A 6 -3.75 -13.66 -11.92
N SER A 7 -4.54 -14.72 -11.77
CA SER A 7 -5.92 -14.70 -11.31
C SER A 7 -5.98 -14.30 -9.83
N LEU A 8 -6.00 -13.00 -9.53
CA LEU A 8 -6.21 -12.48 -8.17
C LEU A 8 -7.66 -12.73 -7.72
N ASN A 9 -7.90 -13.93 -7.20
CA ASN A 9 -9.17 -14.32 -6.61
C ASN A 9 -9.03 -14.39 -5.08
N LYS A 10 -9.11 -13.24 -4.41
CA LYS A 10 -9.33 -13.09 -2.95
C LYS A 10 -10.07 -11.77 -2.64
N VAL A 11 -11.26 -11.57 -3.20
CA VAL A 11 -12.19 -10.52 -2.75
C VAL A 11 -13.51 -11.18 -2.39
N ALA A 12 -13.53 -11.81 -1.22
CA ALA A 12 -14.74 -12.30 -0.59
C ALA A 12 -14.65 -12.02 0.92
N LEU A 13 -14.47 -10.75 1.29
CA LEU A 13 -14.70 -10.28 2.66
C LEU A 13 -14.85 -8.76 2.69
N ALA A 14 -15.95 -8.22 2.18
CA ALA A 14 -16.37 -6.85 2.49
C ALA A 14 -17.85 -6.59 2.15
N ASP A 15 -18.68 -7.62 1.97
CA ASP A 15 -20.08 -7.43 1.55
C ASP A 15 -21.00 -7.02 2.71
N ARG A 16 -20.45 -6.55 3.83
CA ARG A 16 -21.27 -6.31 5.03
C ARG A 16 -20.95 -5.18 5.96
N ALA A 17 -19.98 -4.32 5.71
CA ALA A 17 -19.56 -3.43 6.77
C ALA A 17 -19.36 -2.01 6.30
N ASP A 18 -19.83 -1.12 7.15
CA ASP A 18 -19.43 0.27 7.37
C ASP A 18 -17.91 0.36 7.68
N SER A 19 -17.10 -0.37 6.91
CA SER A 19 -15.68 -0.62 7.16
C SER A 19 -14.86 0.32 6.32
N SER A 20 -14.19 1.25 7.00
CA SER A 20 -13.12 2.06 6.42
C SER A 20 -11.98 1.15 5.95
N LEU A 21 -11.57 1.27 4.70
CA LEU A 21 -10.43 0.55 4.15
C LEU A 21 -9.18 1.44 4.21
N ALA A 22 -8.20 1.07 5.03
CA ALA A 22 -6.91 1.74 5.05
C ALA A 22 -5.96 1.12 4.01
N LEU A 23 -5.39 1.96 3.14
CA LEU A 23 -4.46 1.57 2.10
C LEU A 23 -3.09 2.16 2.42
N LEU A 24 -2.10 1.30 2.64
CA LEU A 24 -0.75 1.66 3.03
C LEU A 24 0.27 1.32 1.94
N HIS A 25 1.18 2.25 1.64
CA HIS A 25 2.41 2.00 0.89
C HIS A 25 3.63 2.43 1.72
N VAL A 26 4.64 1.56 1.79
CA VAL A 26 5.91 1.84 2.47
C VAL A 26 7.05 1.71 1.46
N VAL A 27 7.82 2.77 1.29
CA VAL A 27 9.07 2.75 0.54
C VAL A 27 10.18 2.22 1.45
N ASP A 28 10.76 1.07 1.08
CA ASP A 28 11.78 0.38 1.87
C ASP A 28 13.12 1.12 1.85
N THR A 29 13.43 1.84 2.93
CA THR A 29 14.70 2.56 3.10
C THR A 29 15.85 1.63 3.49
N GLY A 30 15.58 0.41 3.96
CA GLY A 30 16.60 -0.61 4.19
C GLY A 30 17.23 -1.12 2.89
N THR A 31 16.43 -1.18 1.83
CA THR A 31 16.88 -1.58 0.48
C THR A 31 17.45 -0.41 -0.33
N ILE A 32 16.84 0.77 -0.25
CA ILE A 32 17.20 1.95 -1.06
C ILE A 32 18.28 2.81 -0.40
N GLY A 33 18.38 2.75 0.93
CA GLY A 33 19.16 3.66 1.76
C GLY A 33 18.31 4.81 2.31
N GLU A 34 18.74 5.38 3.43
CA GLU A 34 18.09 6.54 4.04
C GLU A 34 18.16 7.76 3.10
N PRO A 35 17.10 8.59 3.02
CA PRO A 35 17.02 9.77 2.16
C PRO A 35 17.91 10.95 2.64
N ALA A 36 19.13 10.67 3.12
CA ALA A 36 20.09 11.67 3.59
C ALA A 36 21.01 12.22 2.48
N LEU A 37 21.01 11.59 1.30
CA LEU A 37 21.79 11.99 0.12
C LEU A 37 20.85 12.36 -1.02
N SER A 38 21.15 13.42 -1.77
CA SER A 38 20.26 13.94 -2.82
C SER A 38 19.89 12.93 -3.91
N ALA A 39 20.76 11.97 -4.23
CA ALA A 39 20.43 10.90 -5.18
C ALA A 39 19.41 9.91 -4.62
N THR A 40 19.54 9.55 -3.33
CA THR A 40 18.62 8.65 -2.63
C THR A 40 17.28 9.33 -2.38
N GLU A 41 17.27 10.62 -2.03
CA GLU A 41 16.05 11.43 -1.90
C GLU A 41 15.21 11.42 -3.18
N LEU A 42 15.85 11.59 -4.34
CA LEU A 42 15.15 11.53 -5.63
C LEU A 42 14.52 10.16 -5.89
N VAL A 43 15.22 9.08 -5.54
CA VAL A 43 14.69 7.71 -5.71
C VAL A 43 13.53 7.46 -4.77
N VAL A 44 13.66 7.83 -3.48
CA VAL A 44 12.58 7.69 -2.50
C VAL A 44 11.37 8.50 -2.92
N GLY A 45 11.54 9.76 -3.30
CA GLY A 45 10.45 10.62 -3.76
C GLY A 45 9.73 10.06 -4.99
N GLN A 46 10.46 9.52 -5.98
CA GLN A 46 9.84 8.88 -7.13
C GLN A 46 9.01 7.64 -6.74
N ARG A 47 9.50 6.84 -5.77
CA ARG A 47 8.77 5.67 -5.26
C ARG A 47 7.52 6.08 -4.48
N GLU A 48 7.60 7.16 -3.71
CA GLU A 48 6.46 7.72 -3.00
C GLU A 48 5.39 8.24 -3.96
N ASP A 49 5.78 8.88 -5.05
CA ASP A 49 4.87 9.34 -6.11
C ASP A 49 4.16 8.15 -6.80
N ASP A 50 4.93 7.12 -7.16
CA ASP A 50 4.41 5.89 -7.77
C ASP A 50 3.45 5.16 -6.82
N GLY A 51 3.83 5.07 -5.55
CA GLY A 51 3.02 4.52 -4.46
C GLY A 51 1.72 5.28 -4.29
N THR A 52 1.79 6.61 -4.23
CA THR A 52 0.61 7.48 -4.16
C THR A 52 -0.31 7.29 -5.36
N ALA A 53 0.24 7.17 -6.56
CA ALA A 53 -0.55 6.89 -7.76
C ALA A 53 -1.26 5.52 -7.69
N LEU A 54 -0.57 4.50 -7.18
CA LEU A 54 -1.15 3.17 -6.95
C LEU A 54 -2.30 3.23 -5.93
N LEU A 55 -2.06 3.85 -4.77
CA LEU A 55 -3.05 4.02 -3.70
C LEU A 55 -4.30 4.74 -4.22
N LYS A 56 -4.15 5.81 -4.99
CA LYS A 56 -5.27 6.52 -5.63
C LYS A 56 -6.09 5.63 -6.58
N ARG A 57 -5.45 4.78 -7.37
CA ARG A 57 -6.15 3.82 -8.25
C ARG A 57 -6.95 2.79 -7.45
N LEU A 58 -6.38 2.28 -6.36
CA LEU A 58 -7.06 1.33 -5.47
C LEU A 58 -8.24 2.00 -4.74
N ALA A 59 -8.05 3.21 -4.23
CA ALA A 59 -9.11 4.01 -3.62
C ALA A 59 -10.26 4.27 -4.59
N GLN A 60 -9.98 4.56 -5.87
CA GLN A 60 -11.04 4.72 -6.85
C GLN A 60 -11.86 3.44 -7.02
N ARG A 61 -11.21 2.27 -7.14
CA ARG A 61 -11.90 0.97 -7.24
C ARG A 61 -12.71 0.62 -6.00
N ALA A 62 -12.30 1.09 -4.82
CA ALA A 62 -13.05 0.91 -3.58
C ALA A 62 -14.26 1.84 -3.52
N ARG A 63 -14.09 3.12 -3.91
CA ARG A 63 -15.18 4.09 -4.04
C ARG A 63 -16.25 3.65 -5.04
N ASP A 64 -15.86 3.05 -6.16
CA ASP A 64 -16.80 2.50 -7.14
C ASP A 64 -17.69 1.38 -6.55
N ARG A 65 -17.32 0.83 -5.38
CA ARG A 65 -18.07 -0.17 -4.60
C ARG A 65 -18.71 0.42 -3.33
N GLY A 66 -18.66 1.74 -3.15
CA GLY A 66 -19.21 2.43 -1.97
C GLY A 66 -18.34 2.35 -0.70
N ILE A 67 -17.09 1.94 -0.81
CA ILE A 67 -16.17 1.79 0.32
C ILE A 67 -15.33 3.06 0.47
N SER A 68 -15.32 3.66 1.67
CA SER A 68 -14.45 4.79 2.00
C SER A 68 -13.02 4.31 2.26
N THR A 69 -12.04 5.08 1.81
CA THR A 69 -10.62 4.70 1.93
C THR A 69 -9.78 5.79 2.54
N GLN A 70 -8.88 5.42 3.45
CA GLN A 70 -7.77 6.27 3.90
C GLN A 70 -6.49 5.84 3.19
N LEU A 71 -5.70 6.81 2.75
CA LEU A 71 -4.43 6.58 2.07
C LEU A 71 -3.29 6.98 2.99
N HIS A 72 -2.34 6.08 3.18
CA HIS A 72 -1.11 6.35 3.90
C HIS A 72 0.08 5.95 3.01
N ASN A 73 0.98 6.89 2.80
CA ASN A 73 2.20 6.68 2.04
C ASN A 73 3.36 7.17 2.90
N CYS A 74 4.28 6.28 3.21
CA CYS A 74 5.43 6.58 4.04
C CYS A 74 6.68 5.84 3.53
N HIS A 75 7.82 6.11 4.16
CA HIS A 75 9.07 5.40 3.94
C HIS A 75 9.60 4.87 5.26
N GLY A 76 10.40 3.82 5.21
CA GLY A 76 11.04 3.23 6.39
C GLY A 76 11.22 1.74 6.24
N GLU A 77 11.30 1.03 7.37
CA GLU A 77 11.35 -0.42 7.38
C GLU A 77 9.92 -0.98 7.26
N PRO A 78 9.58 -1.72 6.19
CA PRO A 78 8.19 -2.09 5.90
C PRO A 78 7.46 -2.80 7.04
N SER A 79 8.09 -3.76 7.72
CA SER A 79 7.42 -4.52 8.78
C SER A 79 7.14 -3.67 10.02
N ARG A 80 8.02 -2.73 10.36
CA ARG A 80 7.82 -1.75 11.44
C ARG A 80 6.73 -0.76 11.10
N GLU A 81 6.77 -0.15 9.91
CA GLU A 81 5.79 0.86 9.51
C GLU A 81 4.39 0.24 9.36
N ILE A 82 4.28 -0.95 8.77
CA ILE A 82 3.00 -1.68 8.67
C ILE A 82 2.43 -1.98 10.05
N ARG A 83 3.25 -2.48 10.98
CA ARG A 83 2.79 -2.77 12.35
C ARG A 83 2.39 -1.50 13.09
N SER A 84 3.21 -0.45 13.01
CA SER A 84 2.93 0.82 13.68
C SER A 84 1.62 1.43 13.18
N TYR A 85 1.40 1.43 11.87
CA TYR A 85 0.18 1.97 11.28
C TYR A 85 -1.05 1.09 11.61
N ALA A 86 -0.90 -0.24 11.60
CA ALA A 86 -1.96 -1.15 12.00
C ALA A 86 -2.36 -0.98 13.47
N ASP A 87 -1.38 -0.80 14.38
CA ASP A 87 -1.63 -0.50 15.79
C ASP A 87 -2.30 0.87 15.97
N GLU A 88 -1.89 1.89 15.20
CA GLU A 88 -2.44 3.25 15.28
C GLU A 88 -3.93 3.31 14.93
N ILE A 89 -4.36 2.57 13.90
CA ILE A 89 -5.75 2.56 13.45
C ILE A 89 -6.56 1.40 14.05
N GLU A 90 -5.97 0.62 14.96
CA GLU A 90 -6.55 -0.58 15.56
C GLU A 90 -7.09 -1.57 14.49
N ALA A 91 -6.27 -1.84 13.45
CA ALA A 91 -6.71 -2.63 12.31
C ALA A 91 -7.06 -4.08 12.68
N ASP A 92 -8.28 -4.52 12.37
CA ASP A 92 -8.72 -5.90 12.58
C ASP A 92 -8.10 -6.91 11.61
N LEU A 93 -7.71 -6.45 10.41
CA LEU A 93 -7.16 -7.28 9.34
C LEU A 93 -6.16 -6.50 8.49
N VAL A 94 -4.94 -7.05 8.36
CA VAL A 94 -3.93 -6.55 7.43
C VAL A 94 -3.85 -7.48 6.22
N VAL A 95 -4.05 -6.94 5.03
CA VAL A 95 -3.87 -7.65 3.76
C VAL A 95 -2.66 -7.08 3.03
N MET A 96 -1.64 -7.91 2.83
CA MET A 96 -0.46 -7.52 2.03
C MET A 96 -0.57 -8.08 0.62
N GLY A 97 -0.41 -7.21 -0.37
CA GLY A 97 -0.18 -7.59 -1.76
C GLY A 97 1.30 -7.91 -1.97
N TYR A 98 1.59 -9.03 -2.63
CA TYR A 98 2.94 -9.31 -3.12
C TYR A 98 3.10 -8.67 -4.50
N SER A 99 3.98 -7.68 -4.60
CA SER A 99 4.46 -7.15 -5.88
C SER A 99 5.94 -7.52 -6.02
N ASN A 100 6.24 -8.45 -6.91
CA ASN A 100 7.62 -8.67 -7.34
C ASN A 100 8.00 -7.48 -8.24
N ASN A 101 8.78 -6.53 -7.71
CA ASN A 101 9.40 -5.46 -8.48
C ASN A 101 10.81 -5.88 -8.88
#